data_AF-A0A941MGG8-F1
#
_entry.id   AF-A0A941MGG8-F1
#
_cell.length_a   1.000
_cell.length_b   1.000
_cell.length_c   1.000
_cell.angle_alpha   90.00
_cell.angle_beta   90.00
_cell.angle_gamma   90.00
#
_symmetry.space_group_name_H-M   'P 1'
#
loop_
_entity.id
_entity.type
_entity.pdbx_description
1 polymer ?
#
loop_
_entity_poly.entity_id
_entity_poly.type
_entity_poly.pdbx_seq_one_letter_code
_entity_poly.pdbx_strand_id
1 'polypeptide(L)'
;MPEGRRVSQRESNSGIRGGLVRRLSQALGAVTALSLFGASAASADSLNMLVWEGYADASFVEPFKKESGCDVSAVYVGTNDEIFAKLMAGGGTYDLVTPSNDTTMKLIDAGLVDPIDAGKISAEPDFFPMLKSPPWLSKDGKTYGVPYAWGIIRIVVDAAAVAEPPTSLAFLWDPKYAGKFAMWDDIETLYEAARYLDIKNVYDMNDEELAKVKEALLKLKPNIRKYWTTAGEMTTLLQGKEVIGGNAWEETLVKMRGADHKLIDVVPKEGRGGWSDSWMIAKGASSNVCVYKWLNYVSSAKAQALGHAITGFGYSNSKMVDFLPDDQKKSFEELGMTNPETLKTVSWWQPVKQRAKYLEIWNQVKAAQ
;
A
#
# COMPACT_ATOMS: atom_id res chain seq x y z
N MET A 1 0.53 70.80 -15.56
CA MET A 1 1.73 71.40 -16.18
C MET A 1 2.55 70.28 -16.80
N PRO A 2 3.11 70.50 -17.99
CA PRO A 2 2.72 69.71 -19.16
C PRO A 2 3.92 69.12 -19.93
N GLU A 3 3.59 68.36 -20.99
CA GLU A 3 4.30 68.31 -22.30
C GLU A 3 5.79 67.88 -22.34
N GLY A 4 6.35 67.33 -23.40
CA GLY A 4 5.93 67.17 -24.79
C GLY A 4 6.88 66.17 -25.46
N ARG A 5 6.40 65.35 -26.39
CA ARG A 5 6.49 65.57 -27.85
C ARG A 5 7.93 65.61 -28.40
N ARG A 6 8.31 64.44 -28.95
CA ARG A 6 8.61 64.17 -30.36
C ARG A 6 9.34 65.26 -31.18
N VAL A 7 10.32 64.78 -31.95
CA VAL A 7 10.68 65.10 -33.35
C VAL A 7 12.14 65.51 -33.51
N SER A 8 12.86 64.76 -34.35
CA SER A 8 13.81 65.31 -35.32
C SER A 8 14.17 64.25 -36.36
N GLN A 9 13.45 64.24 -37.48
CA GLN A 9 13.96 63.74 -38.76
C GLN A 9 15.00 64.73 -39.32
N ARG A 10 16.04 64.21 -39.97
CA ARG A 10 16.75 64.77 -41.14
C ARG A 10 17.34 63.56 -41.88
N GLU A 11 16.90 63.24 -43.11
CA GLU A 11 17.46 63.74 -44.39
C GLU A 11 18.99 63.48 -44.48
N SER A 12 19.61 62.97 -45.55
CA SER A 12 19.22 62.83 -46.95
C SER A 12 20.27 61.96 -47.67
N ASN A 13 19.81 61.08 -48.57
CA ASN A 13 20.30 60.80 -49.93
C ASN A 13 21.80 60.75 -50.33
N SER A 14 22.11 59.67 -51.06
CA SER A 14 22.69 59.62 -52.43
C SER A 14 24.10 59.03 -52.64
N GLY A 15 24.25 58.32 -53.78
CA GLY A 15 25.52 57.97 -54.45
C GLY A 15 25.73 56.47 -54.65
N ILE A 16 25.10 55.79 -55.63
CA ILE A 16 25.50 55.56 -57.05
C ILE A 16 26.86 54.85 -57.26
N ARG A 17 26.80 53.80 -58.11
CA ARG A 17 27.82 53.15 -58.99
C ARG A 17 28.05 51.67 -58.59
N GLY A 18 27.83 50.64 -59.41
CA GLY A 18 27.80 50.50 -60.87
C GLY A 18 29.00 49.66 -61.33
N GLY A 19 28.76 48.44 -61.85
CA GLY A 19 29.78 47.56 -62.48
C GLY A 19 29.53 46.07 -62.19
N LEU A 20 28.75 45.32 -62.96
CA LEU A 20 29.05 44.63 -64.23
C LEU A 20 29.81 43.28 -64.10
N VAL A 21 29.01 42.18 -64.14
CA VAL A 21 29.15 40.91 -64.91
C VAL A 21 30.56 40.28 -65.08
N ARG A 22 30.74 38.98 -64.71
CA ARG A 22 30.81 37.81 -65.64
C ARG A 22 31.52 36.54 -65.04
N ARG A 23 30.72 35.46 -64.91
CA ARG A 23 30.97 34.01 -65.24
C ARG A 23 31.73 33.02 -64.32
N LEU A 24 30.99 31.90 -64.12
CA LEU A 24 31.32 30.45 -64.12
C LEU A 24 32.40 29.89 -63.18
N SER A 25 32.00 28.93 -62.33
CA SER A 25 32.36 27.52 -62.50
C SER A 25 31.47 26.60 -61.64
N GLN A 26 31.12 25.45 -62.22
CA GLN A 26 30.32 24.38 -61.65
C GLN A 26 31.10 23.65 -60.54
N ALA A 27 30.41 23.27 -59.47
CA ALA A 27 30.83 22.17 -58.61
C ALA A 27 29.59 21.32 -58.29
N LEU A 28 29.63 20.09 -58.82
CA LEU A 28 28.62 19.06 -58.70
C LEU A 28 28.67 18.48 -57.27
N GLY A 29 27.72 18.86 -56.41
CA GLY A 29 27.54 18.28 -55.09
C GLY A 29 26.39 17.28 -55.11
N ALA A 30 26.71 15.98 -55.05
CA ALA A 30 25.74 14.92 -54.87
C ALA A 30 25.01 15.08 -53.52
N VAL A 31 23.72 15.43 -53.56
CA VAL A 31 22.85 15.39 -52.38
C VAL A 31 22.40 13.95 -52.20
N THR A 32 23.11 13.22 -51.35
CA THR A 32 22.66 11.94 -50.81
C THR A 32 21.41 12.22 -49.98
N ALA A 33 20.24 11.82 -50.48
CA ALA A 33 19.01 11.80 -49.71
C ALA A 33 19.18 10.77 -48.58
N LEU A 34 19.61 11.24 -47.41
CA LEU A 34 19.62 10.43 -46.20
C LEU A 34 18.15 10.25 -45.80
N SER A 35 17.60 9.09 -46.12
CA SER A 35 16.32 8.63 -45.61
C SER A 35 16.36 8.70 -44.09
N LEU A 36 15.77 9.76 -43.54
CA LEU A 36 15.38 9.80 -42.14
C LEU A 36 14.37 8.67 -41.95
N PHE A 37 14.87 7.50 -41.54
CA PHE A 37 14.05 6.58 -40.76
C PHE A 37 13.62 7.38 -39.53
N GLY A 38 12.41 7.94 -39.61
CA GLY A 38 11.68 8.33 -38.43
C GLY A 38 11.54 7.08 -37.59
N ALA A 39 12.43 6.90 -36.61
CA ALA A 39 12.06 6.21 -35.41
C ALA A 39 10.89 7.02 -34.85
N SER A 40 9.66 6.58 -35.17
CA SER A 40 8.53 6.89 -34.32
C SER A 40 9.01 6.53 -32.92
N ALA A 41 9.29 7.53 -32.09
CA ALA A 41 9.27 7.34 -30.66
C ALA A 41 7.86 6.81 -30.40
N ALA A 42 7.72 5.49 -30.31
CA ALA A 42 6.52 4.87 -29.82
C ALA A 42 6.28 5.59 -28.50
N SER A 43 5.18 6.34 -28.42
CA SER A 43 4.69 6.81 -27.13
C SER A 43 4.63 5.56 -26.28
N ALA A 44 5.54 5.41 -25.32
CA ALA A 44 5.52 4.27 -24.44
C ALA A 44 4.15 4.29 -23.76
N ASP A 45 3.36 3.25 -23.96
CA ASP A 45 2.12 3.08 -23.24
C ASP A 45 2.49 3.13 -21.75
N SER A 46 1.83 4.00 -20.98
CA SER A 46 2.19 4.25 -19.58
C SER A 46 1.08 3.79 -18.66
N LEU A 47 1.47 3.39 -17.45
CA LEU A 47 0.58 3.13 -16.33
C LEU A 47 0.67 4.26 -15.33
N ASN A 48 -0.46 4.88 -15.01
CA ASN A 48 -0.61 5.80 -13.91
C ASN A 48 -1.28 5.08 -12.74
N MET A 49 -0.54 4.83 -11.67
CA MET A 49 -1.02 4.02 -10.56
C MET A 49 -1.25 4.87 -9.31
N LEU A 50 -2.25 4.52 -8.51
CA LEU A 50 -2.49 5.09 -7.19
C LEU A 50 -2.32 4.00 -6.13
N VAL A 51 -1.19 4.04 -5.41
CA VAL A 51 -0.70 2.87 -4.66
C VAL A 51 -0.17 3.21 -3.28
N TRP A 52 -0.02 2.21 -2.41
CA TRP A 52 0.71 2.36 -1.16
C TRP A 52 2.21 2.55 -1.41
N GLU A 53 2.91 3.18 -0.47
CA GLU A 53 4.37 3.25 -0.49
C GLU A 53 4.99 1.84 -0.56
N GLY A 54 6.05 1.67 -1.36
CA GLY A 54 6.69 0.38 -1.60
C GLY A 54 6.02 -0.49 -2.69
N TYR A 55 4.79 -0.20 -3.14
CA TYR A 55 4.09 -1.02 -4.16
C TYR A 55 4.44 -0.69 -5.60
N ALA A 56 5.32 0.30 -5.81
CA ALA A 56 5.87 0.66 -7.10
C ALA A 56 7.37 0.99 -6.96
N ASP A 57 8.10 0.20 -6.15
CA ASP A 57 9.53 0.39 -5.96
C ASP A 57 10.32 0.13 -7.26
N ALA A 58 11.39 0.90 -7.46
CA ALA A 58 12.21 0.84 -8.66
C ALA A 58 12.83 -0.56 -8.90
N SER A 59 13.07 -1.33 -7.83
CA SER A 59 13.67 -2.67 -7.92
C SER A 59 12.85 -3.67 -8.75
N PHE A 60 11.53 -3.51 -8.84
CA PHE A 60 10.66 -4.32 -9.70
C PHE A 60 9.94 -3.51 -10.79
N VAL A 61 9.80 -2.19 -10.64
CA VAL A 61 9.27 -1.34 -11.72
C VAL A 61 10.25 -1.26 -12.90
N GLU A 62 11.55 -1.10 -12.67
CA GLU A 62 12.52 -0.93 -13.77
C GLU A 62 12.70 -2.21 -14.62
N PRO A 63 12.77 -3.43 -14.03
CA PRO A 63 12.70 -4.66 -14.81
C PRO A 63 11.42 -4.77 -15.63
N PHE A 64 10.25 -4.44 -15.05
CA PHE A 64 8.98 -4.43 -15.78
C PHE A 64 9.03 -3.50 -16.99
N LYS A 65 9.48 -2.25 -16.81
CA LYS A 65 9.60 -1.28 -17.91
C LYS A 65 10.47 -1.83 -19.04
N LYS A 66 11.63 -2.39 -18.69
CA LYS A 66 12.59 -2.97 -19.64
C LYS A 66 12.02 -4.16 -20.41
N GLU A 67 11.25 -5.02 -19.76
CA GLU A 67 10.68 -6.24 -20.36
C GLU A 67 9.41 -5.94 -21.18
N SER A 68 8.58 -5.02 -20.72
CA SER A 68 7.23 -4.79 -21.28
C SER A 68 7.14 -3.64 -22.28
N GLY A 69 8.11 -2.70 -22.22
CA GLY A 69 8.08 -1.42 -22.91
C GLY A 69 7.07 -0.41 -22.33
N CYS A 70 6.43 -0.73 -21.21
CA CYS A 70 5.43 0.11 -20.57
C CYS A 70 6.05 0.98 -19.48
N ASP A 71 5.85 2.28 -19.55
CA ASP A 71 6.26 3.19 -18.48
C ASP A 71 5.33 3.10 -17.27
N VAL A 72 5.82 3.49 -16.10
CA VAL A 72 5.08 3.45 -14.83
C VAL A 72 5.29 4.76 -14.08
N SER A 73 4.18 5.39 -13.72
CA SER A 73 4.07 6.53 -12.83
C SER A 73 3.20 6.13 -11.64
N ALA A 74 3.63 6.47 -10.42
CA ALA A 74 2.93 6.12 -9.20
C ALA A 74 2.66 7.37 -8.35
N VAL A 75 1.44 7.49 -7.87
CA VAL A 75 1.05 8.42 -6.81
C VAL A 75 0.85 7.61 -5.54
N TYR A 76 1.57 7.97 -4.49
CA TYR A 76 1.47 7.29 -3.20
C TYR A 76 0.33 7.85 -2.35
N VAL A 77 -0.31 6.97 -1.57
CA VAL A 77 -1.39 7.29 -0.62
C VAL A 77 -1.02 6.88 0.79
N GLY A 78 -1.50 7.65 1.77
CA GLY A 78 -1.35 7.33 3.19
C GLY A 78 -2.55 6.62 3.81
N THR A 79 -3.71 6.63 3.14
CA THR A 79 -4.94 6.03 3.65
C THR A 79 -5.84 5.49 2.53
N ASN A 80 -6.72 4.55 2.88
CA ASN A 80 -7.76 4.08 1.98
C ASN A 80 -8.77 5.17 1.58
N ASP A 81 -9.04 6.13 2.48
CA ASP A 81 -9.93 7.26 2.19
C ASP A 81 -9.37 8.17 1.08
N GLU A 82 -8.05 8.34 1.02
CA GLU A 82 -7.38 9.05 -0.07
C GLU A 82 -7.56 8.35 -1.42
N ILE A 83 -7.50 7.01 -1.47
CA ILE A 83 -7.73 6.24 -2.71
C ILE A 83 -9.11 6.54 -3.26
N PHE A 84 -10.14 6.44 -2.42
CA PHE A 84 -11.52 6.72 -2.82
C PHE A 84 -11.69 8.18 -3.29
N ALA A 85 -11.18 9.15 -2.52
CA ALA A 85 -11.32 10.56 -2.85
C ALA A 85 -10.61 10.93 -4.17
N LYS A 86 -9.39 10.42 -4.41
CA LYS A 86 -8.64 10.67 -5.64
C LYS A 86 -9.26 10.00 -6.86
N LEU A 87 -9.81 8.80 -6.74
CA LEU A 87 -10.55 8.16 -7.84
C LEU A 87 -11.84 8.91 -8.17
N MET A 88 -12.57 9.39 -7.17
CA MET A 88 -13.74 10.25 -7.37
C MET A 88 -13.40 11.57 -8.06
N ALA A 89 -12.32 12.23 -7.65
CA ALA A 89 -11.91 13.53 -8.16
C ALA A 89 -11.18 13.46 -9.52
N GLY A 90 -10.45 12.37 -9.76
CA GLY A 90 -9.52 12.19 -10.87
C GLY A 90 -9.90 11.08 -11.84
N GLY A 91 -11.19 10.74 -11.95
CA GLY A 91 -11.67 9.68 -12.87
C GLY A 91 -11.03 9.77 -14.26
N GLY A 92 -10.47 8.66 -14.74
CA GLY A 92 -9.72 8.59 -16.01
C GLY A 92 -8.24 8.97 -15.96
N THR A 93 -7.71 9.37 -14.79
CA THR A 93 -6.27 9.69 -14.62
C THR A 93 -5.44 8.47 -14.24
N TYR A 94 -6.04 7.52 -13.52
CA TYR A 94 -5.36 6.34 -13.01
C TYR A 94 -5.79 5.10 -13.79
N ASP A 95 -4.86 4.18 -14.01
CA ASP A 95 -5.10 2.87 -14.61
C ASP A 95 -5.33 1.79 -13.55
N LEU A 96 -4.56 1.85 -12.46
CA LEU A 96 -4.52 0.83 -11.42
C LEU A 96 -4.50 1.47 -10.03
N VAL A 97 -5.19 0.82 -9.09
CA VAL A 97 -5.21 1.21 -7.68
C VAL A 97 -4.98 0.02 -6.75
N THR A 98 -4.50 0.25 -5.52
CA THR A 98 -4.28 -0.83 -4.54
C THR A 98 -5.02 -0.61 -3.20
N PRO A 99 -6.36 -0.57 -3.18
CA PRO A 99 -7.12 -0.47 -1.93
C PRO A 99 -6.95 -1.71 -1.05
N SER A 100 -7.10 -1.50 0.26
CA SER A 100 -7.33 -2.59 1.20
C SER A 100 -8.79 -3.08 1.12
N ASN A 101 -9.01 -4.29 1.61
CA ASN A 101 -10.29 -4.99 1.63
C ASN A 101 -11.44 -4.28 2.36
N ASP A 102 -11.18 -3.29 3.21
CA ASP A 102 -12.22 -2.43 3.81
C ASP A 102 -12.80 -1.38 2.84
N THR A 103 -12.18 -1.22 1.66
CA THR A 103 -12.50 -0.14 0.71
C THR A 103 -12.82 -0.67 -0.68
N THR A 104 -12.43 -1.89 -1.01
CA THR A 104 -12.70 -2.52 -2.32
C THR A 104 -14.18 -2.49 -2.69
N MET A 105 -15.07 -2.93 -1.79
CA MET A 105 -16.53 -2.93 -2.05
C MET A 105 -17.09 -1.51 -2.24
N LYS A 106 -16.58 -0.52 -1.50
CA LYS A 106 -16.97 0.88 -1.66
C LYS A 106 -16.63 1.40 -3.06
N LEU A 107 -15.47 1.03 -3.60
CA LEU A 107 -15.07 1.38 -4.97
C LEU A 107 -15.93 0.67 -6.03
N ILE A 108 -16.24 -0.61 -5.81
CA ILE A 108 -17.11 -1.41 -6.70
C ILE A 108 -18.52 -0.82 -6.73
N ASP A 109 -19.09 -0.51 -5.56
CA ASP A 109 -20.44 0.05 -5.42
C ASP A 109 -20.56 1.44 -6.03
N ALA A 110 -19.50 2.25 -5.95
CA ALA A 110 -19.42 3.56 -6.57
C ALA A 110 -19.14 3.51 -8.10
N GLY A 111 -18.88 2.32 -8.67
CA GLY A 111 -18.57 2.16 -10.08
C GLY A 111 -17.23 2.75 -10.51
N LEU A 112 -16.29 2.90 -9.57
CA LEU A 112 -14.98 3.53 -9.79
C LEU A 112 -13.91 2.57 -10.33
N VAL A 113 -14.24 1.28 -10.40
CA VAL A 113 -13.35 0.20 -10.85
C VAL A 113 -14.07 -0.70 -11.84
N ASP A 114 -13.32 -1.24 -12.80
CA ASP A 114 -13.82 -2.22 -13.76
C ASP A 114 -13.61 -3.65 -13.26
N PRO A 115 -14.50 -4.60 -13.65
CA PRO A 115 -14.24 -6.01 -13.42
C PRO A 115 -13.01 -6.47 -14.21
N ILE A 116 -12.29 -7.44 -13.64
CA ILE A 116 -11.12 -8.06 -14.26
C ILE A 116 -11.47 -9.43 -14.85
N ASP A 117 -10.65 -9.86 -15.81
CA ASP A 117 -10.63 -11.23 -16.31
C ASP A 117 -9.57 -12.02 -15.54
N ALA A 118 -9.97 -12.74 -14.50
CA ALA A 118 -9.08 -13.53 -13.66
C ALA A 118 -8.33 -14.61 -14.48
N GLY A 119 -8.94 -15.13 -15.55
CA GLY A 119 -8.31 -16.12 -16.44
C GLY A 119 -7.09 -15.57 -17.20
N LYS A 120 -6.91 -14.25 -17.24
CA LYS A 120 -5.70 -13.61 -17.79
C LYS A 120 -4.56 -13.49 -16.79
N ILE A 121 -4.74 -13.87 -15.53
CA ILE A 121 -3.72 -13.81 -14.49
C ILE A 121 -3.04 -15.17 -14.38
N SER A 122 -1.92 -15.35 -15.09
CA SER A 122 -1.24 -16.65 -15.22
C SER A 122 -0.71 -17.19 -13.88
N ALA A 123 -0.47 -16.32 -12.90
CA ALA A 123 0.02 -16.67 -11.57
C ALA A 123 -1.08 -17.06 -10.57
N GLU A 124 -2.37 -16.86 -10.89
CA GLU A 124 -3.49 -17.17 -9.97
C GLU A 124 -3.48 -18.62 -9.43
N PRO A 125 -3.10 -19.66 -10.21
CA PRO A 125 -3.01 -21.02 -9.69
C PRO A 125 -2.05 -21.18 -8.50
N ASP A 126 -1.05 -20.30 -8.40
CA ASP A 126 -0.03 -20.30 -7.35
C ASP A 126 -0.40 -19.40 -6.16
N PHE A 127 -1.57 -18.76 -6.19
CA PHE A 127 -2.04 -17.99 -5.04
C PHE A 127 -2.50 -18.89 -3.90
N PHE A 128 -2.40 -18.38 -2.67
CA PHE A 128 -3.05 -19.00 -1.52
C PHE A 128 -4.54 -19.25 -1.81
N PRO A 129 -5.10 -20.42 -1.47
CA PRO A 129 -6.48 -20.76 -1.84
C PRO A 129 -7.54 -19.73 -1.43
N MET A 130 -7.42 -19.13 -0.24
CA MET A 130 -8.33 -18.09 0.24
C MET A 130 -8.28 -16.80 -0.60
N LEU A 131 -7.12 -16.51 -1.21
CA LEU A 131 -6.88 -15.30 -1.99
C LEU A 131 -7.12 -15.51 -3.50
N LYS A 132 -7.60 -16.67 -3.95
CA LYS A 132 -7.99 -16.84 -5.37
C LYS A 132 -9.30 -16.13 -5.70
N SER A 133 -10.25 -16.17 -4.77
CA SER A 133 -11.55 -15.52 -4.92
C SER A 133 -12.05 -15.01 -3.56
N PRO A 134 -11.38 -14.00 -2.99
CA PRO A 134 -11.82 -13.46 -1.71
C PRO A 134 -13.15 -12.71 -1.86
N PRO A 135 -14.04 -12.75 -0.85
CA PRO A 135 -15.37 -12.16 -0.96
C PRO A 135 -15.35 -10.63 -1.14
N TRP A 136 -14.29 -9.94 -0.69
CA TRP A 136 -14.15 -8.49 -0.84
C TRP A 136 -13.75 -8.04 -2.25
N LEU A 137 -13.49 -8.96 -3.19
CA LEU A 137 -13.21 -8.64 -4.60
C LEU A 137 -14.26 -9.16 -5.57
N SER A 138 -15.31 -9.80 -5.06
CA SER A 138 -16.31 -10.49 -5.86
C SER A 138 -17.68 -9.88 -5.65
N LYS A 139 -18.32 -9.41 -6.72
CA LYS A 139 -19.69 -8.88 -6.68
C LYS A 139 -20.45 -9.31 -7.93
N ASP A 140 -21.68 -9.77 -7.76
CA ASP A 140 -22.59 -10.14 -8.86
C ASP A 140 -21.96 -11.13 -9.88
N GLY A 141 -21.17 -12.09 -9.38
CA GLY A 141 -20.49 -13.09 -10.19
C GLY A 141 -19.27 -12.58 -10.97
N LYS A 142 -18.80 -11.35 -10.71
CA LYS A 142 -17.61 -10.76 -11.32
C LYS A 142 -16.51 -10.54 -10.29
N THR A 143 -15.26 -10.74 -10.72
CA THR A 143 -14.06 -10.40 -9.94
C THR A 143 -13.61 -8.99 -10.31
N TYR A 144 -13.19 -8.19 -9.33
CA TYR A 144 -12.84 -6.78 -9.51
C TYR A 144 -11.38 -6.45 -9.18
N GLY A 145 -10.59 -7.44 -8.79
CA GLY A 145 -9.17 -7.21 -8.52
C GLY A 145 -8.37 -8.48 -8.37
N VAL A 146 -7.05 -8.31 -8.31
CA VAL A 146 -6.06 -9.36 -8.09
C VAL A 146 -5.47 -9.16 -6.69
N PRO A 147 -5.65 -10.08 -5.73
CA PRO A 147 -5.01 -10.00 -4.43
C PRO A 147 -3.50 -9.87 -4.56
N TYR A 148 -2.90 -8.99 -3.77
CA TYR A 148 -1.50 -8.64 -3.90
C TYR A 148 -0.71 -8.89 -2.63
N ALA A 149 -0.91 -8.05 -1.62
CA ALA A 149 -0.25 -8.13 -0.34
C ALA A 149 -1.26 -8.30 0.79
N TRP A 150 -0.80 -8.84 1.90
CA TRP A 150 -1.61 -9.03 3.09
C TRP A 150 -0.74 -8.98 4.35
N GLY A 151 -1.38 -8.65 5.46
CA GLY A 151 -0.72 -8.59 6.75
C GLY A 151 -1.65 -8.93 7.90
N ILE A 152 -1.05 -9.18 9.05
CA ILE A 152 -1.74 -9.44 10.31
C ILE A 152 -1.34 -8.33 11.27
N ILE A 153 -2.31 -7.84 12.04
CA ILE A 153 -2.03 -7.01 13.21
C ILE A 153 -1.58 -7.96 14.32
N ARG A 154 -0.26 -8.02 14.52
CA ARG A 154 0.37 -8.95 15.45
C ARG A 154 0.23 -8.43 16.87
N ILE A 155 0.20 -9.34 17.83
CA ILE A 155 0.30 -9.01 19.24
C ILE A 155 1.61 -9.62 19.72
N VAL A 156 2.53 -8.82 20.23
CA VAL A 156 3.86 -9.30 20.61
C VAL A 156 4.11 -9.10 22.09
N VAL A 157 4.92 -9.98 22.68
CA VAL A 157 5.44 -9.82 24.03
C VAL A 157 6.86 -10.36 24.15
N ASP A 158 7.71 -9.70 24.93
CA ASP A 158 9.03 -10.19 25.30
C ASP A 158 8.87 -11.49 26.09
N ALA A 159 9.50 -12.56 25.61
CA ALA A 159 9.46 -13.88 26.22
C ALA A 159 9.98 -13.86 27.67
N ALA A 160 10.89 -12.95 28.02
CA ALA A 160 11.40 -12.82 29.38
C ALA A 160 10.42 -12.12 30.34
N ALA A 161 9.36 -11.47 29.83
CA ALA A 161 8.38 -10.75 30.63
C ALA A 161 7.16 -11.60 31.02
N VAL A 162 7.07 -12.83 30.50
CA VAL A 162 5.96 -13.77 30.74
C VAL A 162 6.50 -15.14 31.16
N ALA A 163 5.82 -15.81 32.09
CA ALA A 163 6.19 -17.16 32.49
C ALA A 163 5.84 -18.19 31.41
N GLU A 164 4.71 -17.99 30.73
CA GLU A 164 4.22 -18.81 29.62
C GLU A 164 3.69 -17.89 28.51
N PRO A 165 3.74 -18.32 27.23
CA PRO A 165 3.16 -17.58 26.13
C PRO A 165 1.66 -17.30 26.36
N PRO A 166 1.21 -16.03 26.33
CA PRO A 166 -0.21 -15.71 26.41
C PRO A 166 -1.00 -16.34 25.27
N THR A 167 -2.26 -16.69 25.53
CA THR A 167 -3.19 -17.30 24.55
C THR A 167 -4.48 -16.49 24.36
N SER A 168 -4.58 -15.32 25.01
CA SER A 168 -5.76 -14.46 25.00
C SER A 168 -5.34 -13.01 25.09
N LEU A 169 -6.08 -12.10 24.45
CA LEU A 169 -5.87 -10.64 24.56
C LEU A 169 -5.96 -10.13 26.01
N ALA A 170 -6.59 -10.88 26.92
CA ALA A 170 -6.77 -10.51 28.33
C ALA A 170 -5.47 -10.13 29.05
N PHE A 171 -4.31 -10.65 28.63
CA PHE A 171 -3.02 -10.28 29.24
C PHE A 171 -2.68 -8.79 29.07
N LEU A 172 -3.18 -8.14 28.01
CA LEU A 172 -3.00 -6.70 27.80
C LEU A 172 -3.67 -5.90 28.94
N TRP A 173 -4.76 -6.42 29.50
CA TRP A 173 -5.53 -5.82 30.61
C TRP A 173 -5.04 -6.22 32.01
N ASP A 174 -4.01 -7.05 32.14
CA ASP A 174 -3.51 -7.46 33.47
C ASP A 174 -2.80 -6.27 34.16
N PRO A 175 -3.29 -5.80 35.33
CA PRO A 175 -2.75 -4.60 35.98
C PRO A 175 -1.29 -4.74 36.42
N LYS A 176 -0.73 -5.96 36.47
CA LYS A 176 0.71 -6.15 36.76
C LYS A 176 1.61 -5.59 35.65
N TYR A 177 1.05 -5.35 34.46
CA TYR A 177 1.74 -4.76 33.31
C TYR A 177 1.49 -3.24 33.16
N ALA A 178 1.20 -2.55 34.27
CA ALA A 178 1.07 -1.09 34.30
C ALA A 178 2.24 -0.38 33.59
N GLY A 179 1.91 0.45 32.60
CA GLY A 179 2.87 1.18 31.76
C GLY A 179 3.88 0.30 30.99
N LYS A 180 3.52 -0.95 30.65
CA LYS A 180 4.42 -1.89 29.96
C LYS A 180 4.09 -2.16 28.51
N PHE A 181 2.95 -1.72 27.98
CA PHE A 181 2.60 -1.95 26.58
C PHE A 181 2.70 -0.69 25.73
N ALA A 182 2.98 -0.84 24.44
CA ALA A 182 2.73 0.21 23.46
C ALA A 182 1.68 -0.28 22.47
N MET A 183 0.70 0.58 22.17
CA MET A 183 -0.42 0.24 21.28
C MET A 183 -0.47 1.19 20.09
N TRP A 184 -0.99 0.75 18.96
CA TRP A 184 -1.09 1.55 17.76
C TRP A 184 -2.06 2.73 17.97
N ASP A 185 -1.65 3.94 17.57
CA ASP A 185 -2.54 5.09 17.47
C ASP A 185 -3.50 4.98 16.27
N ASP A 186 -4.38 3.97 16.31
CA ASP A 186 -5.40 3.73 15.31
C ASP A 186 -6.64 3.07 15.93
N ILE A 187 -7.76 3.13 15.21
CA ILE A 187 -9.00 2.44 15.59
C ILE A 187 -8.87 0.91 15.59
N GLU A 188 -7.79 0.33 15.06
CA GLU A 188 -7.47 -1.09 15.27
C GLU A 188 -7.41 -1.47 16.76
N THR A 189 -6.92 -0.57 17.63
CA THR A 189 -6.92 -0.79 19.08
C THR A 189 -8.34 -0.90 19.65
N LEU A 190 -9.34 -0.23 19.03
CA LEU A 190 -10.76 -0.46 19.38
C LEU A 190 -11.21 -1.88 18.98
N TYR A 191 -10.77 -2.39 17.83
CA TYR A 191 -11.14 -3.73 17.39
C TYR A 191 -10.55 -4.81 18.31
N GLU A 192 -9.33 -4.62 18.81
CA GLU A 192 -8.72 -5.51 19.80
C GLU A 192 -9.51 -5.52 21.11
N ALA A 193 -9.92 -4.35 21.61
CA ALA A 193 -10.80 -4.26 22.77
C ALA A 193 -12.18 -4.90 22.52
N ALA A 194 -12.73 -4.75 21.32
CA ALA A 194 -13.99 -5.38 20.95
C ALA A 194 -13.87 -6.91 20.91
N ARG A 195 -12.76 -7.45 20.36
CA ARG A 195 -12.45 -8.89 20.38
C ARG A 195 -12.28 -9.41 21.80
N TYR A 196 -11.58 -8.67 22.65
CA TYR A 196 -11.45 -8.98 24.08
C TYR A 196 -12.81 -9.09 24.80
N LEU A 197 -13.80 -8.29 24.38
CA LEU A 197 -15.17 -8.31 24.90
C LEU A 197 -16.10 -9.32 24.21
N ASP A 198 -15.58 -10.18 23.31
CA ASP A 198 -16.36 -11.15 22.52
C ASP A 198 -17.44 -10.49 21.64
N ILE A 199 -17.21 -9.25 21.18
CA ILE A 199 -18.09 -8.57 20.23
C ILE A 199 -17.90 -9.20 18.85
N LYS A 200 -19.01 -9.72 18.28
CA LYS A 200 -18.99 -10.53 17.05
C LYS A 200 -18.54 -9.77 15.81
N ASN A 201 -18.98 -8.52 15.64
CA ASN A 201 -18.60 -7.70 14.49
C ASN A 201 -17.95 -6.40 14.95
N VAL A 202 -16.63 -6.37 14.94
CA VAL A 202 -15.84 -5.20 15.35
C VAL A 202 -15.98 -4.02 14.38
N TYR A 203 -16.45 -4.23 13.15
CA TYR A 203 -16.59 -3.18 12.13
C TYR A 203 -18.02 -2.58 12.06
N ASP A 204 -18.98 -3.17 12.78
CA ASP A 204 -20.38 -2.72 12.83
C ASP A 204 -20.92 -2.76 14.27
N MET A 205 -20.24 -2.06 15.18
CA MET A 205 -20.66 -1.96 16.57
C MET A 205 -21.75 -0.91 16.74
N ASN A 206 -22.76 -1.26 17.53
CA ASN A 206 -23.80 -0.33 17.96
C ASN A 206 -23.31 0.55 19.13
N ASP A 207 -24.15 1.51 19.54
CA ASP A 207 -23.82 2.49 20.58
C ASP A 207 -23.48 1.88 21.94
N GLU A 208 -24.18 0.80 22.31
CA GLU A 208 -23.95 0.08 23.58
C GLU A 208 -22.62 -0.69 23.54
N GLU A 209 -22.34 -1.37 22.44
CA GLU A 209 -21.07 -2.08 22.22
C GLU A 209 -19.89 -1.11 22.24
N LEU A 210 -20.02 0.02 21.55
CA LEU A 210 -19.03 1.08 21.52
C LEU A 210 -18.77 1.70 22.90
N ALA A 211 -19.81 1.86 23.72
CA ALA A 211 -19.65 2.31 25.11
C ALA A 211 -18.84 1.29 25.94
N LYS A 212 -19.14 -0.01 25.81
CA LYS A 212 -18.38 -1.09 26.47
C LYS A 212 -16.91 -1.12 26.02
N VAL A 213 -16.67 -0.95 24.72
CA VAL A 213 -15.30 -0.86 24.17
C VAL A 213 -14.55 0.33 24.75
N LYS A 214 -15.18 1.50 24.83
CA LYS A 214 -14.58 2.68 25.47
C LYS A 214 -14.18 2.39 26.92
N GLU A 215 -15.07 1.78 27.70
CA GLU A 215 -14.77 1.40 29.09
C GLU A 215 -13.62 0.40 29.19
N ALA A 216 -13.58 -0.62 28.32
CA ALA A 216 -12.48 -1.58 28.27
C ALA A 216 -11.15 -0.89 27.93
N LEU A 217 -11.14 0.04 26.97
CA LEU A 217 -9.95 0.80 26.61
C LEU A 217 -9.47 1.73 27.72
N LEU A 218 -10.39 2.35 28.47
CA LEU A 218 -10.04 3.13 29.66
C LEU A 218 -9.41 2.25 30.76
N LYS A 219 -9.83 0.99 30.88
CA LYS A 219 -9.19 0.00 31.78
C LYS A 219 -7.85 -0.50 31.26
N LEU A 220 -7.65 -0.55 29.94
CA LEU A 220 -6.36 -0.90 29.32
C LEU A 220 -5.35 0.24 29.49
N LYS A 221 -5.80 1.49 29.42
CA LYS A 221 -4.94 2.68 29.36
C LYS A 221 -3.83 2.73 30.42
N PRO A 222 -4.05 2.39 31.71
CA PRO A 222 -2.98 2.34 32.71
C PRO A 222 -1.83 1.38 32.37
N ASN A 223 -2.06 0.36 31.54
CA ASN A 223 -1.04 -0.56 31.07
C ASN A 223 -0.27 -0.03 29.85
N ILE A 224 -0.76 1.02 29.20
CA ILE A 224 -0.16 1.59 28.00
C ILE A 224 0.85 2.68 28.38
N ARG A 225 2.11 2.46 27.99
CA ARG A 225 3.21 3.43 28.07
C ARG A 225 3.10 4.51 26.99
N LYS A 226 2.77 4.10 25.76
CA LYS A 226 2.84 4.93 24.57
C LYS A 226 1.87 4.44 23.50
N TYR A 227 1.27 5.38 22.77
CA TYR A 227 0.65 5.08 21.49
C TYR A 227 1.67 5.32 20.38
N TRP A 228 2.02 4.27 19.63
CA TRP A 228 3.00 4.35 18.55
C TRP A 228 2.31 4.65 17.21
N THR A 229 3.04 5.28 16.29
CA THR A 229 2.52 5.71 14.98
C THR A 229 3.27 5.09 13.79
N THR A 230 4.44 4.51 14.04
CA THR A 230 5.26 3.82 13.04
C THR A 230 5.83 2.52 13.60
N ALA A 231 6.08 1.52 12.75
CA ALA A 231 6.79 0.30 13.17
C ALA A 231 8.19 0.60 13.73
N GLY A 232 8.87 1.64 13.22
CA GLY A 232 10.16 2.09 13.75
C GLY A 232 10.07 2.53 15.22
N GLU A 233 9.04 3.29 15.58
CA GLU A 233 8.79 3.71 16.97
C GLU A 233 8.52 2.50 17.88
N MET A 234 7.66 1.58 17.45
CA MET A 234 7.42 0.33 18.21
C MET A 234 8.70 -0.49 18.39
N THR A 235 9.50 -0.62 17.34
CA THR A 235 10.80 -1.32 17.37
C THR A 235 11.76 -0.66 18.37
N THR A 236 11.89 0.67 18.35
CA THR A 236 12.76 1.40 19.30
C THR A 236 12.30 1.21 20.75
N LEU A 237 11.00 1.26 21.03
CA LEU A 237 10.46 1.06 22.38
C LEU A 237 10.78 -0.35 22.92
N LEU A 238 10.68 -1.39 22.07
CA LEU A 238 11.05 -2.76 22.42
C LEU A 238 12.57 -2.92 22.62
N GLN A 239 13.39 -2.39 21.70
CA GLN A 239 14.86 -2.39 21.80
C GLN A 239 15.37 -1.72 23.07
N GLY A 240 14.77 -0.57 23.43
CA GLY A 240 15.05 0.16 24.65
C GLY A 240 14.49 -0.49 25.92
N LYS A 241 13.72 -1.59 25.81
CA LYS A 241 13.00 -2.25 26.91
C LYS A 241 12.08 -1.30 27.69
N GLU A 242 11.60 -0.23 27.04
CA GLU A 242 10.62 0.69 27.61
C GLU A 242 9.24 0.05 27.72
N VAL A 243 8.95 -0.87 26.80
CA VAL A 243 7.75 -1.70 26.78
C VAL A 243 8.14 -3.16 26.64
N ILE A 244 7.26 -4.05 27.10
CA ILE A 244 7.43 -5.49 26.97
C ILE A 244 6.65 -6.04 25.77
N GLY A 245 5.86 -5.24 25.06
CA GLY A 245 4.98 -5.74 24.02
C GLY A 245 3.82 -4.81 23.68
N GLY A 246 2.81 -5.38 23.02
CA GLY A 246 1.61 -4.70 22.54
C GLY A 246 1.28 -5.14 21.12
N ASN A 247 0.39 -4.41 20.45
CA ASN A 247 0.16 -4.68 19.03
C ASN A 247 1.32 -4.14 18.18
N ALA A 248 1.56 -4.77 17.04
CA ALA A 248 2.68 -4.47 16.16
C ALA A 248 2.37 -4.87 14.72
N TRP A 249 3.04 -4.22 13.77
CA TRP A 249 3.11 -4.69 12.39
C TRP A 249 4.20 -5.76 12.23
N GLU A 250 4.06 -6.58 11.19
CA GLU A 250 5.04 -7.61 10.81
C GLU A 250 6.48 -7.09 10.76
N GLU A 251 6.64 -5.88 10.22
CA GLU A 251 7.93 -5.18 10.10
C GLU A 251 8.65 -5.05 11.45
N THR A 252 7.91 -4.88 12.55
CA THR A 252 8.50 -4.84 13.90
C THR A 252 9.13 -6.19 14.24
N LEU A 253 8.43 -7.30 14.01
CA LEU A 253 9.00 -8.62 14.27
C LEU A 253 10.20 -8.90 13.37
N VAL A 254 10.16 -8.49 12.11
CA VAL A 254 11.29 -8.58 11.17
C VAL A 254 12.53 -7.87 11.72
N LYS A 255 12.36 -6.61 12.15
CA LYS A 255 13.45 -5.77 12.68
C LYS A 255 13.97 -6.21 14.04
N MET A 256 13.15 -6.92 14.81
CA MET A 256 13.52 -7.46 16.11
C MET A 256 14.24 -8.82 16.02
N ARG A 257 14.40 -9.38 14.81
CA ARG A 257 15.18 -10.62 14.62
C ARG A 257 16.65 -10.37 14.93
N GLY A 258 17.23 -11.28 15.71
CA GLY A 258 18.62 -11.17 16.16
C GLY A 258 18.84 -10.13 17.25
N ALA A 259 17.79 -9.45 17.73
CA ALA A 259 17.89 -8.66 18.94
C ALA A 259 18.14 -9.56 20.16
N ASP A 260 18.81 -9.00 21.18
CA ASP A 260 19.18 -9.73 22.41
C ASP A 260 18.00 -10.19 23.27
N HIS A 261 16.76 -9.89 22.87
CA HIS A 261 15.56 -10.38 23.55
C HIS A 261 14.55 -10.92 22.53
N LYS A 262 13.96 -12.06 22.88
CA LYS A 262 13.09 -12.84 22.01
C LYS A 262 11.65 -12.36 22.16
N LEU A 263 11.00 -12.04 21.05
CA LEU A 263 9.56 -11.78 21.04
C LEU A 263 8.77 -13.07 20.79
N ILE A 264 7.61 -13.15 21.44
CA ILE A 264 6.55 -14.11 21.17
C ILE A 264 5.49 -13.39 20.34
N ASP A 265 5.15 -13.91 19.16
CA ASP A 265 3.92 -13.55 18.45
C ASP A 265 2.74 -14.28 19.10
N VAL A 266 1.94 -13.56 19.86
CA VAL A 266 0.75 -14.05 20.54
C VAL A 266 -0.34 -14.26 19.50
N VAL A 267 -0.86 -15.49 19.43
CA VAL A 267 -2.06 -15.84 18.66
C VAL A 267 -3.23 -15.96 19.64
N PRO A 268 -3.95 -14.85 19.93
CA PRO A 268 -5.04 -14.86 20.88
C PRO A 268 -6.22 -15.70 20.35
N LYS A 269 -6.90 -16.41 21.25
CA LYS A 269 -8.14 -17.17 20.92
C LYS A 269 -9.27 -16.26 20.40
N GLU A 270 -9.24 -14.98 20.75
CA GLU A 270 -10.20 -13.96 20.26
C GLU A 270 -9.91 -13.53 18.80
N GLY A 271 -8.79 -13.97 18.22
CA GLY A 271 -8.38 -13.66 16.84
C GLY A 271 -7.59 -12.36 16.71
N ARG A 272 -7.06 -12.14 15.50
CA ARG A 272 -6.26 -10.95 15.15
C ARG A 272 -6.85 -10.26 13.93
N GLY A 273 -6.76 -8.93 13.90
CA GLY A 273 -7.06 -8.16 12.71
C GLY A 273 -6.04 -8.44 11.60
N GLY A 274 -6.41 -8.07 10.37
CA GLY A 274 -5.50 -8.12 9.25
C GLY A 274 -6.13 -7.54 8.00
N TRP A 275 -5.30 -7.30 7.00
CA TRP A 275 -5.66 -6.54 5.82
C TRP A 275 -5.14 -7.26 4.58
N SER A 276 -5.88 -7.12 3.49
CA SER A 276 -5.50 -7.65 2.18
C SER A 276 -5.68 -6.53 1.16
N ASP A 277 -4.57 -6.17 0.53
CA ASP A 277 -4.54 -5.20 -0.55
C ASP A 277 -4.63 -5.91 -1.89
N SER A 278 -5.27 -5.24 -2.85
CA SER A 278 -5.56 -5.84 -4.15
C SER A 278 -5.37 -4.83 -5.26
N TRP A 279 -4.76 -5.25 -6.36
CA TRP A 279 -4.75 -4.47 -7.59
C TRP A 279 -6.15 -4.44 -8.19
N MET A 280 -6.72 -3.25 -8.41
CA MET A 280 -7.99 -3.06 -9.11
C MET A 280 -7.79 -2.16 -10.33
N ILE A 281 -8.50 -2.44 -11.41
CA ILE A 281 -8.47 -1.61 -12.62
C ILE A 281 -9.42 -0.44 -12.41
N ALA A 282 -8.93 0.79 -12.48
CA ALA A 282 -9.76 1.98 -12.39
C ALA A 282 -10.74 2.05 -13.57
N LYS A 283 -11.89 2.72 -13.37
CA LYS A 283 -12.95 2.79 -14.37
C LYS A 283 -12.43 3.32 -15.71
N GLY A 284 -12.60 2.53 -16.78
CA GLY A 284 -12.24 2.90 -18.16
C GLY A 284 -10.80 2.54 -18.55
N ALA A 285 -9.97 2.03 -17.63
CA ALA A 285 -8.56 1.74 -17.90
C ALA A 285 -8.31 0.34 -18.51
N SER A 286 -9.34 -0.50 -18.60
CA SER A 286 -9.20 -1.90 -19.03
C SER A 286 -8.65 -2.08 -20.45
N SER A 287 -8.74 -1.05 -21.31
CA SER A 287 -8.20 -1.05 -22.66
C SER A 287 -6.70 -0.71 -22.74
N ASN A 288 -6.09 -0.21 -21.67
CA ASN A 288 -4.67 0.07 -21.63
C ASN A 288 -3.88 -1.25 -21.68
N VAL A 289 -3.06 -1.42 -22.73
CA VAL A 289 -2.32 -2.66 -23.00
C VAL A 289 -1.31 -3.01 -21.90
N CYS A 290 -0.91 -2.04 -21.07
CA CYS A 290 0.03 -2.24 -19.97
C CYS A 290 -0.62 -2.82 -18.72
N VAL A 291 -1.95 -2.71 -18.55
CA VAL A 291 -2.65 -3.11 -17.33
C VAL A 291 -2.44 -4.61 -17.05
N TYR A 292 -2.82 -5.49 -17.99
CA TYR A 292 -2.65 -6.93 -17.77
C TYR A 292 -1.19 -7.38 -17.83
N LYS A 293 -0.29 -6.64 -18.50
CA LYS A 293 1.14 -6.91 -18.44
C LYS A 293 1.66 -6.70 -17.02
N TRP A 294 1.30 -5.57 -16.38
CA TRP A 294 1.64 -5.29 -14.99
C TRP A 294 1.02 -6.30 -14.04
N LEU A 295 -0.29 -6.55 -14.15
CA LEU A 295 -0.98 -7.50 -13.26
C LEU A 295 -0.34 -8.90 -13.31
N ASN A 296 0.06 -9.39 -14.49
CA ASN A 296 0.79 -10.66 -14.59
C ASN A 296 2.19 -10.59 -14.00
N TYR A 297 2.94 -9.53 -14.32
CA TYR A 297 4.30 -9.33 -13.83
C TYR A 297 4.34 -9.28 -12.30
N VAL A 298 3.56 -8.37 -11.70
CA VAL A 298 3.55 -8.08 -10.27
C VAL A 298 2.93 -9.22 -9.44
N SER A 299 2.15 -10.09 -10.08
CA SER A 299 1.60 -11.31 -9.45
C SER A 299 2.56 -12.51 -9.47
N SER A 300 3.67 -12.41 -10.19
CA SER A 300 4.66 -13.48 -10.24
C SER A 300 5.35 -13.67 -8.89
N ALA A 301 5.72 -14.91 -8.57
CA ALA A 301 6.44 -15.25 -7.34
C ALA A 301 7.70 -14.39 -7.15
N LYS A 302 8.47 -14.16 -8.22
CA LYS A 302 9.69 -13.35 -8.18
C LYS A 302 9.40 -11.87 -7.89
N ALA A 303 8.40 -11.27 -8.53
CA ALA A 303 8.05 -9.88 -8.28
C ALA A 303 7.50 -9.67 -6.86
N GLN A 304 6.69 -10.60 -6.37
CA GLN A 304 6.17 -10.53 -5.00
C GLN A 304 7.27 -10.75 -3.95
N ALA A 305 8.30 -11.57 -4.23
CA ALA A 305 9.46 -11.69 -3.36
C ALA A 305 10.27 -10.37 -3.28
N LEU A 306 10.38 -9.63 -4.38
CA LEU A 306 10.96 -8.28 -4.36
C LEU A 306 10.09 -7.33 -3.53
N GLY A 307 8.77 -7.37 -3.70
CA GLY A 307 7.84 -6.61 -2.84
C GLY A 307 8.01 -6.92 -1.36
N HIS A 308 8.14 -8.20 -1.00
CA HIS A 308 8.42 -8.65 0.37
C HIS A 308 9.73 -8.09 0.90
N ALA A 309 10.80 -8.08 0.10
CA ALA A 309 12.09 -7.53 0.52
C ALA A 309 12.02 -6.03 0.87
N ILE A 310 11.06 -5.29 0.29
CA ILE A 310 10.83 -3.86 0.58
C ILE A 310 9.91 -3.67 1.79
N THR A 311 8.80 -4.42 1.85
CA THR A 311 7.71 -4.14 2.79
C THR A 311 7.67 -5.06 4.01
N GLY A 312 8.23 -6.26 3.90
CA GLY A 312 8.11 -7.34 4.87
C GLY A 312 6.73 -8.02 4.93
N PHE A 313 5.79 -7.66 4.05
CA PHE A 313 4.41 -8.15 4.08
C PHE A 313 4.26 -9.56 3.52
N GLY A 314 3.13 -10.20 3.80
CA GLY A 314 2.71 -11.38 3.07
C GLY A 314 2.25 -11.01 1.67
N TYR A 315 2.41 -11.93 0.72
CA TYR A 315 1.93 -11.74 -0.65
C TYR A 315 1.05 -12.90 -1.11
N SER A 316 0.25 -12.68 -2.15
CA SER A 316 -0.79 -13.62 -2.58
C SER A 316 -0.24 -14.91 -3.18
N ASN A 317 0.88 -14.85 -3.90
CA ASN A 317 1.57 -15.97 -4.54
C ASN A 317 2.39 -16.74 -3.50
N SER A 318 1.94 -17.95 -3.16
CA SER A 318 2.58 -18.75 -2.12
C SER A 318 3.98 -19.23 -2.50
N LYS A 319 4.34 -19.24 -3.79
CA LYS A 319 5.68 -19.62 -4.27
C LYS A 319 6.71 -18.50 -4.19
N MET A 320 6.32 -17.28 -3.78
CA MET A 320 7.28 -16.17 -3.61
C MET A 320 8.40 -16.53 -2.60
N VAL A 321 8.10 -17.42 -1.65
CA VAL A 321 9.02 -17.95 -0.64
C VAL A 321 10.27 -18.61 -1.23
N ASP A 322 10.18 -19.16 -2.44
CA ASP A 322 11.28 -19.83 -3.12
C ASP A 322 12.33 -18.84 -3.68
N PHE A 323 11.98 -17.55 -3.71
CA PHE A 323 12.85 -16.46 -4.15
C PHE A 323 13.37 -15.59 -2.99
N LEU A 324 13.00 -15.92 -1.76
CA LEU A 324 13.50 -15.23 -0.58
C LEU A 324 14.88 -15.76 -0.15
N PRO A 325 15.76 -14.90 0.38
CA PRO A 325 16.94 -15.34 1.12
C PRO A 325 16.58 -16.28 2.29
N ASP A 326 17.50 -17.19 2.66
CA ASP A 326 17.24 -18.22 3.67
C ASP A 326 16.78 -17.66 5.03
N ASP A 327 17.34 -16.54 5.47
CA ASP A 327 16.98 -15.87 6.72
C ASP A 327 15.55 -15.29 6.68
N GLN A 328 15.18 -14.67 5.55
CA GLN A 328 13.81 -14.18 5.33
C GLN A 328 12.83 -15.34 5.22
N LYS A 329 13.14 -16.40 4.47
CA LYS A 329 12.31 -17.59 4.33
C LYS A 329 12.01 -18.24 5.69
N LYS A 330 13.06 -18.53 6.47
CA LYS A 330 12.93 -19.11 7.81
C LYS A 330 11.98 -18.29 8.67
N SER A 331 12.12 -16.98 8.64
CA SER A 331 11.31 -16.13 9.49
C SER A 331 9.86 -15.97 9.02
N PHE A 332 9.62 -16.02 7.71
CA PHE A 332 8.29 -16.01 7.13
C PHE A 332 7.55 -17.32 7.49
N GLU A 333 8.29 -18.44 7.56
CA GLU A 333 7.80 -19.70 8.12
C GLU A 333 7.52 -19.60 9.63
N GLU A 334 8.43 -19.04 10.44
CA GLU A 334 8.23 -18.84 11.90
C GLU A 334 7.02 -17.96 12.22
N LEU A 335 6.72 -16.97 11.37
CA LEU A 335 5.57 -16.08 11.50
C LEU A 335 4.27 -16.70 10.95
N GLY A 336 4.34 -17.95 10.48
CA GLY A 336 3.22 -18.71 9.93
C GLY A 336 2.75 -18.20 8.57
N MET A 337 3.51 -17.34 7.90
CA MET A 337 3.05 -16.65 6.68
C MET A 337 3.15 -17.52 5.43
N THR A 338 3.90 -18.63 5.48
CA THR A 338 3.89 -19.68 4.46
C THR A 338 2.68 -20.62 4.57
N ASN A 339 1.98 -20.62 5.71
CA ASN A 339 0.90 -21.55 5.97
C ASN A 339 -0.44 -20.99 5.48
N PRO A 340 -1.13 -21.63 4.52
CA PRO A 340 -2.45 -21.16 4.04
C PRO A 340 -3.51 -21.12 5.15
N GLU A 341 -3.38 -21.93 6.20
CA GLU A 341 -4.32 -21.93 7.33
C GLU A 341 -4.25 -20.65 8.14
N THR A 342 -3.11 -19.94 8.14
CA THR A 342 -2.95 -18.66 8.83
C THR A 342 -3.99 -17.64 8.36
N LEU A 343 -4.25 -17.57 7.05
CA LEU A 343 -5.22 -16.64 6.45
C LEU A 343 -6.65 -16.86 6.95
N LYS A 344 -6.99 -18.10 7.36
CA LYS A 344 -8.32 -18.43 7.90
C LYS A 344 -8.50 -17.96 9.34
N THR A 345 -7.41 -17.69 10.05
CA THR A 345 -7.42 -17.19 11.43
C THR A 345 -7.50 -15.66 11.52
N VAL A 346 -7.38 -14.97 10.38
CA VAL A 346 -7.37 -13.51 10.30
C VAL A 346 -8.78 -12.98 10.22
N SER A 347 -9.11 -12.05 11.11
CA SER A 347 -10.31 -11.22 11.03
C SER A 347 -10.07 -10.07 10.06
N TRP A 348 -10.18 -10.35 8.76
CA TRP A 348 -9.95 -9.38 7.69
C TRP A 348 -10.74 -8.08 7.89
N TRP A 349 -10.12 -6.94 7.63
CA TRP A 349 -10.76 -5.63 7.67
C TRP A 349 -12.06 -5.58 6.86
N GLN A 350 -13.03 -4.81 7.35
CA GLN A 350 -14.30 -4.59 6.66
C GLN A 350 -14.64 -3.10 6.69
N PRO A 351 -15.48 -2.62 5.75
CA PRO A 351 -15.98 -1.25 5.81
C PRO A 351 -16.64 -0.96 7.16
N VAL A 352 -16.18 0.09 7.86
CA VAL A 352 -16.71 0.47 9.17
C VAL A 352 -17.94 1.37 8.99
N LYS A 353 -19.12 0.92 9.41
CA LYS A 353 -20.37 1.66 9.17
C LYS A 353 -20.41 3.02 9.88
N GLN A 354 -19.90 3.09 11.11
CA GLN A 354 -19.90 4.30 11.94
C GLN A 354 -18.49 4.83 12.20
N ARG A 355 -17.61 4.85 11.18
CA ARG A 355 -16.17 5.20 11.31
C ARG A 355 -15.92 6.50 12.09
N ALA A 356 -16.73 7.54 11.86
CA ALA A 356 -16.60 8.81 12.58
C ALA A 356 -16.77 8.65 14.10
N LYS A 357 -17.69 7.79 14.55
CA LYS A 357 -17.94 7.50 15.96
C LYS A 357 -16.82 6.68 16.59
N TYR A 358 -16.23 5.74 15.84
CA TYR A 358 -15.04 5.00 16.28
C TYR A 358 -13.87 5.95 16.54
N LEU A 359 -13.62 6.88 15.61
CA LEU A 359 -12.60 7.91 15.74
C LEU A 359 -12.87 8.85 16.93
N GLU A 360 -14.13 9.26 17.12
CA GLU A 360 -14.54 10.07 18.27
C GLU A 360 -14.22 9.36 19.59
N ILE A 361 -14.61 8.10 19.73
CA ILE A 361 -14.35 7.28 20.92
C ILE A 361 -12.85 7.11 21.14
N TRP A 362 -12.10 6.85 20.07
CA TRP A 362 -10.64 6.71 20.15
C TRP A 362 -9.99 7.98 20.70
N ASN A 363 -10.38 9.13 20.18
CA ASN A 363 -9.88 10.42 20.64
C ASN A 363 -10.26 10.69 22.11
N GLN A 364 -11.47 10.32 22.54
CA GLN A 364 -11.89 10.42 23.95
C GLN A 364 -11.04 9.52 24.86
N VAL A 365 -10.74 8.27 24.45
CA VAL A 365 -9.87 7.35 25.19
C VAL A 365 -8.46 7.95 25.31
N LYS A 366 -7.88 8.44 24.22
CA LYS A 366 -6.54 9.06 24.24
C LYS A 366 -6.48 10.30 25.12
N ALA A 367 -7.54 11.11 25.16
CA ALA A 367 -7.61 12.34 25.95
C ALA A 367 -7.91 12.13 27.45
N ALA A 368 -8.43 10.97 27.86
CA ALA A 368 -8.71 10.67 29.27
C ALA A 368 -7.43 10.75 30.13
N GLN A 369 -7.53 11.24 31.36
CA GLN A 369 -6.36 11.34 32.25
C GLN A 369 -6.05 10.04 32.98
#